data_AF-A0A934YN01-F1
#
_entry.id   AF-A0A934YN01-F1
#
_cell.length_a   1.000
_cell.length_b   1.000
_cell.length_c   1.000
_cell.angle_alpha   90.00
_cell.angle_beta   90.00
_cell.angle_gamma   90.00
#
_symmetry.space_group_name_H-M   'P 1'
#
loop_
_entity.id
_entity.type
_entity.pdbx_description
1 polymer ?
#
loop_
_entity_poly.entity_id
_entity_poly.type
_entity_poly.pdbx_seq_one_letter_code
_entity_poly.pdbx_strand_id
1 'polypeptide(L)'
;MIAARLPKLLQPALKALEKDLLARAKTERVEAGLKAAWEDEQKAGQTGLGFDPWRRERVTQLAVAWILSVVFVRTLEDRGYVDPRVAGATADALRAAEDREALFLQVAPFLGPREYLLAVFRELAKLPGARDVFSAMHNPVWVLSPSSEAAQALLDFFRKRDASGAPALVFTGEDTRFLGDLYQDLSEAVRKRYALLQTPEFVEEFILDQTLDPAIAEFGLAEVTLIDPTCGSGHFLLGAFRRLLGRWQKEAPTENIEDLARRALDQVYGVDINPYAVAIARFRLVLALLDAVGIKRLERAPDIRPNVVVADSLLHRFGTKANARSLSDKPRWTMICGGETNSSALRVAAPSSACSPSASTRSSATRHSSQRKTARSGRSSSKCIGVRPVNSHWQLPSRSAFSNSRAPADSLA
;
A
#
# COMPACT_ATOMS: atom_id res chain seq x y z
N MET A 1 5.62 1.37 -22.01
CA MET A 1 4.39 1.08 -22.79
C MET A 1 3.54 -0.06 -22.24
N ILE A 2 4.08 -1.00 -21.44
CA ILE A 2 3.29 -2.08 -20.80
C ILE A 2 2.45 -1.59 -19.61
N ALA A 3 3.02 -0.75 -18.72
CA ALA A 3 2.35 -0.26 -17.50
C ALA A 3 0.96 0.35 -17.75
N ALA A 4 0.82 1.27 -18.72
CA ALA A 4 -0.45 1.93 -19.02
C ALA A 4 -1.53 1.00 -19.61
N ARG A 5 -1.14 -0.16 -20.17
CA ARG A 5 -2.08 -1.15 -20.74
C ARG A 5 -2.34 -2.31 -19.78
N LEU A 6 -1.53 -2.43 -18.73
CA LEU A 6 -1.52 -3.56 -17.81
C LEU A 6 -2.89 -3.80 -17.14
N PRO A 7 -3.63 -2.79 -16.63
CA PRO A 7 -4.95 -3.04 -16.06
C PRO A 7 -5.91 -3.69 -17.06
N LYS A 8 -5.94 -3.19 -18.31
CA LYS A 8 -6.78 -3.75 -19.37
C LYS A 8 -6.36 -5.18 -19.74
N LEU A 9 -5.05 -5.46 -19.77
CA LEU A 9 -4.53 -6.80 -20.05
C LEU A 9 -4.88 -7.82 -18.96
N LEU A 10 -4.96 -7.39 -17.70
CA LEU A 10 -5.30 -8.25 -16.56
C LEU A 10 -6.81 -8.46 -16.36
N GLN A 11 -7.67 -7.67 -17.01
CA GLN A 11 -9.14 -7.81 -16.88
C GLN A 11 -9.68 -9.23 -17.16
N PRO A 12 -9.21 -9.96 -18.19
CA PRO A 12 -9.66 -11.34 -18.41
C PRO A 12 -9.27 -12.28 -17.26
N ALA A 13 -8.05 -12.16 -16.75
CA ALA A 13 -7.58 -12.95 -15.60
C ALA A 13 -8.40 -12.61 -14.34
N LEU A 14 -8.69 -11.33 -14.11
CA LEU A 14 -9.53 -10.87 -13.01
C LEU A 14 -10.93 -11.49 -13.08
N LYS A 15 -11.62 -11.38 -14.22
CA LYS A 15 -12.97 -11.94 -14.38
C LYS A 15 -13.02 -13.45 -14.18
N ALA A 16 -12.01 -14.17 -14.69
CA ALA A 16 -11.91 -15.62 -14.51
C ALA A 16 -11.74 -15.98 -13.02
N LEU A 17 -10.87 -15.26 -12.32
CA LEU A 17 -10.59 -15.47 -10.91
C LEU A 17 -11.76 -15.07 -10.00
N GLU A 18 -12.46 -13.98 -10.30
CA GLU A 18 -13.68 -13.57 -9.60
C GLU A 18 -14.78 -14.63 -9.73
N LYS A 19 -15.00 -15.17 -10.93
CA LYS A 19 -15.98 -16.23 -11.17
C LYS A 19 -15.67 -17.46 -10.31
N ASP A 20 -14.40 -17.86 -10.27
CA ASP A 20 -13.95 -18.99 -9.45
C ASP A 20 -14.13 -18.74 -7.95
N LEU A 21 -13.63 -17.60 -7.46
CA LEU A 21 -13.73 -17.23 -6.05
C LEU A 21 -15.18 -17.04 -5.60
N LEU A 22 -16.08 -16.54 -6.46
CA LEU A 22 -17.50 -16.43 -6.17
C LEU A 22 -18.16 -17.80 -6.02
N ALA A 23 -17.76 -18.78 -6.84
CA ALA A 23 -18.24 -20.15 -6.69
C ALA A 23 -17.74 -20.76 -5.36
N ARG A 24 -16.47 -20.56 -5.04
CA ARG A 24 -15.87 -20.99 -3.76
C ARG A 24 -16.50 -20.30 -2.55
N ALA A 25 -16.87 -19.03 -2.67
CA ALA A 25 -17.49 -18.24 -1.60
C ALA A 25 -18.90 -18.71 -1.21
N LYS A 26 -19.50 -19.63 -1.98
CA LYS A 26 -20.78 -20.28 -1.67
C LYS A 26 -20.62 -21.63 -0.97
N THR A 27 -19.40 -22.12 -0.80
CA THR A 27 -19.18 -23.35 -0.01
C THR A 27 -19.46 -23.07 1.46
N GLU A 28 -20.12 -24.00 2.15
CA GLU A 28 -20.67 -23.79 3.49
C GLU A 28 -19.66 -23.16 4.47
N ARG A 29 -18.46 -23.75 4.56
CA ARG A 29 -17.40 -23.27 5.45
C ARG A 29 -16.92 -21.86 5.11
N VAL A 30 -16.78 -21.54 3.82
CA VAL A 30 -16.32 -20.22 3.37
C VAL A 30 -17.43 -19.19 3.56
N GLU A 31 -18.67 -19.53 3.23
CA GLU A 31 -19.81 -18.64 3.40
C GLU A 31 -20.01 -18.28 4.88
N ALA A 32 -19.88 -19.24 5.79
CA ALA A 32 -19.95 -18.99 7.23
C ALA A 32 -18.86 -18.00 7.70
N GLY A 33 -17.61 -18.18 7.25
CA GLY A 33 -16.52 -17.25 7.58
C GLY A 33 -16.74 -15.85 7.00
N LEU A 34 -17.26 -15.75 5.78
CA LEU A 34 -17.60 -14.49 5.14
C LEU A 34 -18.77 -13.78 5.84
N LYS A 35 -19.80 -14.52 6.29
CA LYS A 35 -20.91 -13.96 7.06
C LYS A 35 -20.44 -13.38 8.38
N ALA A 36 -19.58 -14.08 9.12
CA ALA A 36 -19.00 -13.57 10.36
C ALA A 36 -18.25 -12.25 10.13
N ALA A 37 -17.40 -12.18 9.09
CA ALA A 37 -16.69 -10.95 8.74
C ALA A 37 -17.64 -9.80 8.33
N TRP A 38 -18.71 -10.10 7.60
CA TRP A 38 -19.74 -9.11 7.24
C TRP A 38 -20.50 -8.59 8.47
N GLU A 39 -20.88 -9.47 9.39
CA GLU A 39 -21.55 -9.07 10.64
C GLU A 39 -20.65 -8.18 11.51
N ASP A 40 -19.36 -8.49 11.57
CA ASP A 40 -18.38 -7.66 12.29
C ASP A 40 -18.23 -6.27 11.66
N GLU A 41 -18.20 -6.18 10.32
CA GLU A 41 -18.19 -4.90 9.60
C GLU A 41 -19.48 -4.10 9.79
N GLN A 42 -20.64 -4.77 9.81
CA GLN A 42 -21.94 -4.13 10.09
C GLN A 42 -21.97 -3.57 11.52
N LYS A 43 -21.53 -4.35 12.52
CA LYS A 43 -21.45 -3.91 13.93
C LYS A 43 -20.49 -2.73 14.10
N ALA A 44 -19.40 -2.71 13.33
CA ALA A 44 -18.43 -1.62 13.32
C ALA A 44 -18.88 -0.39 12.50
N GLY A 45 -20.03 -0.43 11.84
CA GLY A 45 -20.53 0.66 10.98
C GLY A 45 -19.69 0.89 9.72
N GLN A 46 -18.92 -0.12 9.28
CA GLN A 46 -17.99 -0.02 8.15
C GLN A 46 -18.62 -0.37 6.80
N THR A 47 -19.76 -1.06 6.83
CA THR A 47 -20.56 -1.35 5.66
C THR A 47 -22.04 -1.13 5.98
N GLY A 48 -22.79 -0.72 4.96
CA GLY A 48 -24.25 -0.69 4.99
C GLY A 48 -24.86 -1.61 3.92
N LEU A 49 -24.04 -2.47 3.31
CA LEU A 49 -24.47 -3.39 2.27
C LEU A 49 -25.08 -4.65 2.88
N GLY A 50 -26.09 -5.20 2.21
CA GLY A 50 -26.52 -6.58 2.48
C GLY A 50 -25.39 -7.58 2.17
N PHE A 51 -25.48 -8.78 2.74
CA PHE A 51 -24.43 -9.80 2.65
C PHE A 51 -24.03 -10.14 1.20
N ASP A 52 -24.99 -10.26 0.28
CA ASP A 52 -24.69 -10.64 -1.11
C ASP A 52 -23.89 -9.58 -1.90
N PRO A 53 -24.31 -8.30 -1.93
CA PRO A 53 -23.48 -7.23 -2.49
C PRO A 53 -22.11 -7.12 -1.82
N TRP A 54 -22.07 -7.20 -0.48
CA TRP A 54 -20.82 -7.17 0.28
C TRP A 54 -19.88 -8.32 -0.12
N ARG A 55 -20.41 -9.54 -0.24
CA ARG A 55 -19.64 -10.73 -0.65
C ARG A 55 -19.04 -10.55 -2.04
N ARG A 56 -19.80 -9.98 -2.99
CA ARG A 56 -19.28 -9.72 -4.34
C ARG A 56 -18.12 -8.73 -4.31
N GLU A 57 -18.28 -7.60 -3.61
CA GLU A 57 -17.20 -6.63 -3.47
C GLU A 57 -15.97 -7.23 -2.78
N ARG A 58 -16.18 -8.03 -1.72
CA ARG A 58 -15.11 -8.71 -1.00
C ARG A 58 -14.38 -9.71 -1.90
N VAL A 59 -15.09 -10.48 -2.72
CA VAL A 59 -14.48 -11.42 -3.67
C VAL A 59 -13.68 -10.68 -4.75
N THR A 60 -14.17 -9.57 -5.29
CA THR A 60 -13.40 -8.73 -6.21
C THR A 60 -12.09 -8.26 -5.58
N GLN A 61 -12.12 -7.79 -4.34
CA GLN A 61 -10.89 -7.39 -3.63
C GLN A 61 -9.91 -8.55 -3.46
N LEU A 62 -10.40 -9.75 -3.16
CA LEU A 62 -9.58 -10.96 -3.05
C LEU A 62 -8.96 -11.35 -4.39
N ALA A 63 -9.73 -11.31 -5.48
CA ALA A 63 -9.25 -11.59 -6.82
C ALA A 63 -8.13 -10.61 -7.24
N VAL A 64 -8.32 -9.32 -6.98
CA VAL A 64 -7.31 -8.29 -7.22
C VAL A 64 -6.05 -8.54 -6.40
N ALA A 65 -6.18 -8.90 -5.11
CA ALA A 65 -5.04 -9.20 -4.25
C ALA A 65 -4.21 -10.41 -4.74
N TRP A 66 -4.87 -11.44 -5.27
CA TRP A 66 -4.19 -12.59 -5.89
C TRP A 66 -3.39 -12.19 -7.12
N ILE A 67 -3.98 -11.43 -8.05
CA ILE A 67 -3.29 -10.94 -9.24
C ILE A 67 -2.09 -10.07 -8.84
N LEU A 68 -2.31 -9.12 -7.93
CA LEU A 68 -1.25 -8.22 -7.48
C LEU A 68 -0.13 -8.94 -6.74
N SER A 69 -0.44 -9.96 -5.95
CA SER A 69 0.59 -10.78 -5.31
C SER A 69 1.47 -11.45 -6.35
N VAL A 70 0.89 -12.00 -7.42
CA VAL A 70 1.68 -12.54 -8.54
C VAL A 70 2.49 -11.44 -9.23
N VAL A 71 1.93 -10.24 -9.44
CA VAL A 71 2.67 -9.10 -10.01
C VAL A 71 3.84 -8.68 -9.13
N PHE A 72 3.72 -8.71 -7.79
CA PHE A 72 4.84 -8.45 -6.89
C PHE A 72 5.92 -9.52 -7.04
N VAL A 73 5.55 -10.80 -7.13
CA VAL A 73 6.52 -11.88 -7.39
C VAL A 73 7.24 -11.64 -8.71
N ARG A 74 6.47 -11.38 -9.79
CA ARG A 74 6.99 -11.07 -11.13
C ARG A 74 7.94 -9.87 -11.11
N THR A 75 7.61 -8.81 -10.36
CA THR A 75 8.45 -7.62 -10.23
C THR A 75 9.77 -7.94 -9.53
N LEU A 76 9.75 -8.77 -8.49
CA LEU A 76 10.97 -9.19 -7.81
C LEU A 76 11.85 -10.06 -8.70
N GLU A 77 11.29 -11.09 -9.35
CA GLU A 77 12.09 -11.99 -10.17
C GLU A 77 12.60 -11.34 -11.46
N ASP A 78 11.81 -10.49 -12.12
CA ASP A 78 12.21 -9.83 -13.37
C ASP A 78 13.32 -8.80 -13.15
N ARG A 79 13.40 -8.23 -11.95
CA ARG A 79 14.44 -7.29 -11.55
C ARG A 79 15.62 -7.99 -10.85
N GLY A 80 15.60 -9.32 -10.78
CA GLY A 80 16.69 -10.15 -10.26
C GLY A 80 16.74 -10.28 -8.74
N TYR A 81 15.79 -9.68 -8.00
CA TYR A 81 15.74 -9.67 -6.55
C TYR A 81 15.59 -11.06 -5.91
N VAL A 82 14.98 -11.99 -6.64
CA VAL A 82 14.77 -13.39 -6.26
C VAL A 82 14.89 -14.28 -7.49
N ASP A 83 15.09 -15.59 -7.28
CA ASP A 83 15.11 -16.55 -8.38
C ASP A 83 13.72 -16.74 -8.99
N PRO A 84 13.59 -17.08 -10.29
CA PRO A 84 12.31 -17.19 -10.99
C PRO A 84 11.33 -18.17 -10.33
N ARG A 85 10.20 -17.67 -9.84
CA ARG A 85 9.14 -18.47 -9.21
C ARG A 85 7.91 -18.63 -10.10
N VAL A 86 7.57 -17.60 -10.88
CA VAL A 86 6.39 -17.63 -11.75
C VAL A 86 6.81 -17.74 -13.22
N ALA A 87 7.67 -16.83 -13.70
CA ALA A 87 8.10 -16.82 -15.10
C ALA A 87 9.48 -16.16 -15.37
N GLY A 88 10.01 -15.28 -14.53
CA GLY A 88 11.20 -14.47 -14.86
C GLY A 88 11.10 -13.58 -16.13
N ALA A 89 12.18 -12.88 -16.48
CA ALA A 89 12.17 -11.90 -17.58
C ALA A 89 12.58 -12.48 -18.96
N THR A 90 13.12 -13.70 -18.99
CA THR A 90 13.70 -14.33 -20.20
C THR A 90 13.13 -15.73 -20.39
N ALA A 91 13.31 -16.30 -21.59
CA ALA A 91 12.89 -17.68 -21.87
C ALA A 91 13.57 -18.72 -20.94
N ASP A 92 14.85 -18.50 -20.61
CA ASP A 92 15.57 -19.36 -19.66
C ASP A 92 15.04 -19.23 -18.24
N ALA A 93 14.72 -18.01 -17.82
CA ALA A 93 14.12 -17.77 -16.51
C ALA A 93 12.71 -18.38 -16.40
N LEU A 94 11.96 -18.39 -17.50
CA LEU A 94 10.66 -19.05 -17.60
C LEU A 94 10.78 -20.54 -17.43
N ARG A 95 11.69 -21.16 -18.18
CA ARG A 95 11.99 -22.58 -18.03
C ARG A 95 12.42 -22.93 -16.60
N ALA A 96 13.26 -22.11 -15.98
CA ALA A 96 13.66 -22.31 -14.57
C ALA A 96 12.48 -22.21 -13.59
N ALA A 97 11.50 -21.33 -13.85
CA ALA A 97 10.29 -21.23 -13.03
C ALA A 97 9.35 -22.44 -13.24
N GLU A 98 9.22 -22.93 -14.47
CA GLU A 98 8.47 -24.15 -14.82
C GLU A 98 9.10 -25.40 -14.16
N ASP A 99 10.43 -25.54 -14.26
CA ASP A 99 11.19 -26.65 -13.65
C ASP A 99 11.05 -26.64 -12.12
N ARG A 100 11.03 -25.46 -11.50
CA ARG A 100 10.83 -25.30 -10.05
C ARG A 100 9.44 -25.76 -9.60
N GLU A 101 8.39 -25.40 -10.34
CA GLU A 101 7.04 -25.90 -10.05
C GLU A 101 6.97 -27.40 -10.25
N ALA A 102 7.54 -27.92 -11.33
CA ALA A 102 7.59 -29.36 -11.60
C ALA A 102 8.26 -30.13 -10.46
N LEU A 103 9.40 -29.63 -9.95
CA LEU A 103 10.09 -30.21 -8.79
C LEU A 103 9.21 -30.16 -7.53
N PHE A 104 8.52 -29.05 -7.28
CA PHE A 104 7.60 -28.93 -6.15
C PHE A 104 6.50 -30.00 -6.19
N LEU A 105 5.89 -30.21 -7.35
CA LEU A 105 4.85 -31.22 -7.55
C LEU A 105 5.40 -32.65 -7.50
N GLN A 106 6.65 -32.88 -7.91
CA GLN A 106 7.31 -34.18 -7.75
C GLN A 106 7.53 -34.53 -6.27
N VAL A 107 7.97 -33.56 -5.46
CA VAL A 107 8.21 -33.75 -4.03
C VAL A 107 6.90 -33.88 -3.25
N ALA A 108 5.84 -33.20 -3.68
CA ALA A 108 4.54 -33.20 -3.02
C ALA A 108 3.39 -33.42 -4.03
N PRO A 109 3.18 -34.67 -4.51
CA PRO A 109 2.29 -34.97 -5.64
C PRO A 109 0.79 -34.78 -5.35
N PHE A 110 0.41 -34.64 -4.08
CA PHE A 110 -0.95 -34.35 -3.65
C PHE A 110 -1.27 -32.84 -3.60
N LEU A 111 -0.27 -31.99 -3.88
CA LEU A 111 -0.43 -30.55 -3.95
C LEU A 111 -0.62 -30.10 -5.40
N GLY A 112 -1.20 -28.91 -5.59
CA GLY A 112 -1.43 -28.35 -6.90
C GLY A 112 -0.84 -26.94 -7.09
N PRO A 113 -1.13 -26.31 -8.23
CA PRO A 113 -0.65 -24.97 -8.60
C PRO A 113 -1.01 -23.88 -7.58
N ARG A 114 -2.16 -24.04 -6.91
CA ARG A 114 -2.58 -23.17 -5.81
C ARG A 114 -1.60 -23.25 -4.63
N GLU A 115 -1.28 -24.47 -4.20
CA GLU A 115 -0.34 -24.67 -3.09
C GLU A 115 1.07 -24.26 -3.45
N TYR A 116 1.47 -24.40 -4.71
CA TYR A 116 2.72 -23.86 -5.22
C TYR A 116 2.78 -22.33 -5.05
N LEU A 117 1.79 -21.58 -5.54
CA LEU A 117 1.73 -20.12 -5.37
C LEU A 117 1.71 -19.70 -3.89
N LEU A 118 0.94 -20.40 -3.05
CA LEU A 118 0.94 -20.13 -1.61
C LEU A 118 2.30 -20.43 -0.97
N ALA A 119 3.01 -21.47 -1.40
CA ALA A 119 4.37 -21.76 -0.94
C ALA A 119 5.32 -20.62 -1.32
N VAL A 120 5.27 -20.16 -2.58
CA VAL A 120 6.04 -19.00 -3.05
C VAL A 120 5.77 -17.77 -2.18
N PHE A 121 4.51 -17.42 -1.93
CA PHE A 121 4.19 -16.27 -1.07
C PHE A 121 4.71 -16.45 0.35
N ARG A 122 4.64 -17.65 0.94
CA ARG A 122 5.19 -17.91 2.28
C ARG A 122 6.71 -17.79 2.32
N GLU A 123 7.41 -18.24 1.30
CA GLU A 123 8.86 -18.10 1.20
C GLU A 123 9.27 -16.64 1.10
N LEU A 124 8.63 -15.89 0.20
CA LEU A 124 8.93 -14.47 0.00
C LEU A 124 8.56 -13.63 1.23
N ALA A 125 7.52 -14.01 1.99
CA ALA A 125 7.18 -13.33 3.24
C ALA A 125 8.26 -13.39 4.32
N LYS A 126 9.24 -14.31 4.19
CA LYS A 126 10.39 -14.42 5.10
C LYS A 126 11.54 -13.51 4.69
N LEU A 127 11.54 -13.00 3.47
CA LEU A 127 12.61 -12.14 2.97
C LEU A 127 12.43 -10.69 3.46
N PRO A 128 13.53 -9.98 3.77
CA PRO A 128 13.49 -8.56 4.11
C PRO A 128 12.73 -7.76 3.05
N GLY A 129 11.90 -6.82 3.50
CA GLY A 129 11.18 -5.90 2.62
C GLY A 129 10.01 -6.49 1.81
N ALA A 130 9.87 -7.82 1.74
CA ALA A 130 8.75 -8.50 1.07
C ALA A 130 7.67 -9.00 2.05
N ARG A 131 7.95 -8.99 3.36
CA ARG A 131 7.06 -9.48 4.42
C ARG A 131 5.67 -8.86 4.38
N ASP A 132 5.56 -7.54 4.26
CA ASP A 132 4.26 -6.86 4.39
C ASP A 132 3.31 -7.14 3.22
N VAL A 133 3.86 -7.38 2.03
CA VAL A 133 3.05 -7.71 0.84
C VAL A 133 2.68 -9.18 0.75
N PHE A 134 3.42 -10.10 1.37
CA PHE A 134 3.13 -11.54 1.27
C PHE A 134 2.66 -12.21 2.57
N SER A 135 2.84 -11.58 3.74
CA SER A 135 2.52 -12.22 5.01
C SER A 135 1.02 -12.42 5.22
N ALA A 136 0.68 -13.49 5.96
CA ALA A 136 -0.68 -13.82 6.35
C ALA A 136 -1.36 -12.78 7.27
N MET A 137 -0.60 -11.83 7.83
CA MET A 137 -1.14 -10.77 8.67
C MET A 137 -1.81 -9.66 7.86
N HIS A 138 -1.37 -9.43 6.62
CA HIS A 138 -1.72 -8.24 5.85
C HIS A 138 -2.19 -8.54 4.43
N ASN A 139 -1.83 -9.69 3.85
CA ASN A 139 -2.21 -10.04 2.48
C ASN A 139 -3.58 -10.78 2.43
N PRO A 140 -4.56 -10.27 1.66
CA PRO A 140 -5.87 -10.91 1.48
C PRO A 140 -5.85 -12.32 0.89
N VAL A 141 -4.79 -12.73 0.19
CA VAL A 141 -4.71 -14.06 -0.45
C VAL A 141 -4.86 -15.22 0.55
N TRP A 142 -4.66 -14.95 1.84
CA TRP A 142 -4.77 -15.91 2.94
C TRP A 142 -6.20 -16.09 3.47
N VAL A 143 -7.15 -15.25 3.04
CA VAL A 143 -8.56 -15.34 3.45
C VAL A 143 -9.32 -16.36 2.62
N LEU A 144 -9.21 -16.26 1.29
CA LEU A 144 -9.84 -17.19 0.35
C LEU A 144 -8.90 -17.43 -0.83
N SER A 145 -8.55 -18.68 -1.04
CA SER A 145 -7.75 -19.12 -2.18
C SER A 145 -8.64 -19.50 -3.37
N PRO A 146 -8.15 -19.34 -4.62
CA PRO A 146 -8.85 -19.81 -5.81
C PRO A 146 -8.77 -21.33 -5.91
N SER A 147 -9.53 -21.97 -6.80
CA SER A 147 -9.36 -23.40 -7.11
C SER A 147 -7.95 -23.69 -7.67
N SER A 148 -7.59 -24.97 -7.75
CA SER A 148 -6.30 -25.37 -8.33
C SER A 148 -6.25 -25.03 -9.82
N GLU A 149 -7.39 -25.17 -10.51
CA GLU A 149 -7.59 -24.88 -11.92
C GLU A 149 -7.49 -23.37 -12.19
N ALA A 150 -8.10 -22.53 -11.35
CA ALA A 150 -7.97 -21.09 -11.46
C ALA A 150 -6.57 -20.58 -11.13
N ALA A 151 -5.86 -21.22 -10.18
CA ALA A 151 -4.46 -20.93 -9.92
C ALA A 151 -3.55 -21.31 -11.11
N GLN A 152 -3.81 -22.46 -11.76
CA GLN A 152 -3.12 -22.85 -12.99
C GLN A 152 -3.36 -21.82 -14.10
N ALA A 153 -4.62 -21.45 -14.35
CA ALA A 153 -4.96 -20.46 -15.36
C ALA A 153 -4.28 -19.10 -15.11
N LEU A 154 -4.09 -18.72 -13.84
CA LEU A 154 -3.35 -17.53 -13.46
C LEU A 154 -1.85 -17.67 -13.77
N LEU A 155 -1.22 -18.79 -13.44
CA LEU A 155 0.17 -19.07 -13.81
C LEU A 155 0.35 -19.04 -15.33
N ASP A 156 -0.49 -19.77 -16.07
CA ASP A 156 -0.46 -19.83 -17.52
C ASP A 156 -0.59 -18.43 -18.13
N PHE A 157 -1.46 -17.60 -17.57
CA PHE A 157 -1.61 -16.21 -18.00
C PHE A 157 -0.29 -15.43 -17.91
N PHE A 158 0.43 -15.51 -16.78
CA PHE A 158 1.70 -14.82 -16.59
C PHE A 158 2.88 -15.47 -17.33
N ARG A 159 2.74 -16.74 -17.74
CA ARG A 159 3.73 -17.50 -18.51
C ARG A 159 3.53 -17.46 -20.02
N LYS A 160 2.47 -16.80 -20.50
CA LYS A 160 2.24 -16.60 -21.94
C LYS A 160 3.51 -16.06 -22.60
N ARG A 161 3.95 -16.73 -23.66
CA ARG A 161 5.17 -16.39 -24.39
C ARG A 161 4.86 -15.40 -25.52
N ASP A 162 5.81 -14.54 -25.82
CA ASP A 162 5.80 -13.71 -27.02
C ASP A 162 6.41 -14.47 -28.22
N ALA A 163 6.58 -13.77 -29.35
CA ALA A 163 7.14 -14.36 -30.57
C ALA A 163 8.60 -14.85 -30.42
N SER A 164 9.34 -14.34 -29.42
CA SER A 164 10.72 -14.76 -29.12
C SER A 164 10.78 -15.96 -28.17
N GLY A 165 9.65 -16.41 -27.62
CA GLY A 165 9.57 -17.46 -26.61
C GLY A 165 9.82 -16.99 -25.18
N ALA A 166 10.11 -15.70 -24.97
CA ALA A 166 10.19 -15.08 -23.65
C ALA A 166 8.79 -14.76 -23.10
N PRO A 167 8.62 -14.55 -21.77
CA PRO A 167 7.36 -14.11 -21.21
C PRO A 167 6.86 -12.80 -21.83
N ALA A 168 5.59 -12.76 -22.24
CA ALA A 168 4.97 -11.59 -22.85
C ALA A 168 4.73 -10.43 -21.87
N LEU A 169 4.70 -10.73 -20.57
CA LEU A 169 4.56 -9.75 -19.49
C LEU A 169 5.86 -9.74 -18.67
N VAL A 170 6.62 -8.64 -18.78
CA VAL A 170 7.89 -8.44 -18.07
C VAL A 170 7.88 -7.11 -17.31
N PHE A 171 8.46 -7.11 -16.11
CA PHE A 171 8.44 -6.01 -15.13
C PHE A 171 9.85 -5.53 -14.77
N THR A 172 10.74 -5.36 -15.76
CA THR A 172 12.14 -4.94 -15.57
C THR A 172 12.35 -3.45 -15.34
N GLY A 173 11.32 -2.61 -15.56
CA GLY A 173 11.43 -1.16 -15.41
C GLY A 173 11.70 -0.73 -13.98
N GLU A 174 12.46 0.35 -13.81
CA GLU A 174 12.79 0.93 -12.49
C GLU A 174 11.56 1.55 -11.80
N ASP A 175 10.62 2.06 -12.59
CA ASP A 175 9.39 2.65 -12.08
C ASP A 175 8.44 1.61 -11.46
N THR A 176 8.04 1.85 -10.22
CA THR A 176 7.13 1.01 -9.45
C THR A 176 5.75 1.67 -9.25
N ARG A 177 5.49 2.86 -9.84
CA ARG A 177 4.19 3.54 -9.77
C ARG A 177 3.04 2.66 -10.24
N PHE A 178 3.28 1.89 -11.29
CA PHE A 178 2.28 0.97 -11.85
C PHE A 178 1.73 -0.01 -10.80
N LEU A 179 2.47 -0.37 -9.75
CA LEU A 179 1.97 -1.25 -8.68
C LEU A 179 0.83 -0.60 -7.89
N GLY A 180 0.97 0.71 -7.62
CA GLY A 180 -0.06 1.52 -7.01
C GLY A 180 -1.25 1.68 -7.94
N ASP A 181 -0.99 2.07 -9.19
CA ASP A 181 -2.03 2.29 -10.20
C ASP A 181 -2.84 1.03 -10.44
N LEU A 182 -2.17 -0.13 -10.52
CA LEU A 182 -2.81 -1.40 -10.78
C LEU A 182 -3.81 -1.79 -9.70
N TYR A 183 -3.51 -1.52 -8.42
CA TYR A 183 -4.45 -1.76 -7.33
C TYR A 183 -5.72 -0.91 -7.47
N GLN A 184 -5.57 0.34 -7.88
CA GLN A 184 -6.70 1.26 -8.04
C GLN A 184 -7.52 0.96 -9.29
N ASP A 185 -6.85 0.65 -10.40
CA ASP A 185 -7.47 0.44 -11.71
C ASP A 185 -8.12 -0.94 -11.85
N LEU A 186 -7.65 -1.95 -11.12
CA LEU A 186 -8.27 -3.27 -11.12
C LEU A 186 -9.54 -3.36 -10.28
N SER A 187 -9.79 -2.43 -9.37
CA SER A 187 -10.98 -2.45 -8.53
C SER A 187 -11.73 -1.12 -8.57
N GLU A 188 -12.76 -1.08 -9.42
CA GLU A 188 -13.68 0.06 -9.48
C GLU A 188 -14.36 0.34 -8.12
N ALA A 189 -14.59 -0.72 -7.34
CA ALA A 189 -15.10 -0.62 -5.97
C ALA A 189 -14.09 0.06 -5.03
N VAL A 190 -12.79 -0.28 -5.09
CA VAL A 190 -11.73 0.41 -4.32
C VAL A 190 -11.62 1.87 -4.77
N ARG A 191 -11.63 2.13 -6.07
CA ARG A 191 -11.55 3.49 -6.62
C ARG A 191 -12.71 4.38 -6.16
N LYS A 192 -13.95 3.85 -6.14
CA LYS A 192 -15.14 4.56 -5.63
C LYS A 192 -15.12 4.72 -4.12
N ARG A 193 -14.79 3.65 -3.37
CA ARG A 193 -14.84 3.63 -1.89
C ARG A 193 -13.82 4.56 -1.25
N TYR A 194 -12.65 4.72 -1.86
CA TYR A 194 -11.58 5.58 -1.33
C TYR A 194 -11.41 6.89 -2.10
N ALA A 195 -12.33 7.23 -3.02
CA ALA A 195 -12.33 8.47 -3.80
C ALA A 195 -10.93 8.84 -4.37
N LEU A 196 -10.25 7.84 -4.93
CA LEU A 196 -8.85 7.97 -5.33
C LEU A 196 -8.73 8.77 -6.63
N LEU A 197 -8.31 10.04 -6.49
CA LEU A 197 -7.85 10.88 -7.59
C LEU A 197 -6.33 10.79 -7.65
N GLN A 198 -5.81 10.30 -8.77
CA GLN A 198 -4.37 10.18 -8.99
C GLN A 198 -3.75 11.58 -9.10
N THR A 199 -2.73 11.85 -8.30
CA THR A 199 -1.88 13.04 -8.43
C THR A 199 -0.91 12.79 -9.59
N PRO A 200 -0.99 13.55 -10.71
CA PRO A 200 0.00 13.43 -11.77
C PRO A 200 1.40 13.71 -11.24
N GLU A 201 2.43 13.09 -11.83
CA GLU A 201 3.83 13.26 -11.41
C GLU A 201 4.25 14.74 -11.35
N PHE A 202 3.89 15.54 -12.35
CA PHE A 202 4.24 16.96 -12.35
C PHE A 202 3.62 17.73 -11.17
N VAL A 203 2.47 17.28 -10.65
CA VAL A 203 1.82 17.88 -9.47
C VAL A 203 2.54 17.43 -8.20
N GLU A 204 2.90 16.15 -8.12
CA GLU A 204 3.72 15.60 -7.03
C GLU A 204 5.04 16.39 -6.91
N GLU A 205 5.77 16.51 -8.03
CA GLU A 205 7.04 17.23 -8.09
C GLU A 205 6.88 18.71 -7.75
N PHE A 206 5.88 19.38 -8.34
CA PHE A 206 5.62 20.79 -8.06
C PHE A 206 5.33 21.04 -6.57
N ILE A 207 4.51 20.19 -5.94
CA ILE A 207 4.21 20.33 -4.51
C ILE A 207 5.50 20.14 -3.69
N LEU A 208 6.31 19.12 -4.00
CA LEU A 208 7.58 18.90 -3.29
C LEU A 208 8.59 20.05 -3.52
N ASP A 209 8.62 20.67 -4.70
CA ASP A 209 9.45 21.85 -4.99
C ASP A 209 9.03 23.04 -4.12
N GLN A 210 7.72 23.24 -3.92
CA GLN A 210 7.19 24.35 -3.15
C GLN A 210 7.14 24.09 -1.64
N THR A 211 7.45 22.87 -1.18
CA THR A 211 7.31 22.49 0.23
C THR A 211 8.61 21.92 0.80
N LEU A 212 9.09 20.79 0.28
CA LEU A 212 10.24 20.06 0.84
C LEU A 212 11.54 20.85 0.68
N ASP A 213 11.77 21.42 -0.50
CA ASP A 213 13.00 22.19 -0.77
C ASP A 213 13.11 23.46 0.09
N PRO A 214 12.04 24.28 0.24
CA PRO A 214 12.01 25.38 1.21
C PRO A 214 12.23 24.91 2.66
N ALA A 215 11.63 23.80 3.07
CA ALA A 215 11.81 23.28 4.42
C ALA A 215 13.26 22.85 4.68
N ILE A 216 13.93 22.22 3.71
CA ILE A 216 15.35 21.88 3.81
C ILE A 216 16.21 23.14 3.94
N ALA A 217 15.89 24.20 3.18
CA ALA A 217 16.62 25.46 3.26
C ALA A 217 16.43 26.20 4.59
N GLU A 218 15.23 26.14 5.18
CA GLU A 218 14.91 26.82 6.44
C GLU A 218 15.44 26.05 7.67
N PHE A 219 15.22 24.74 7.72
CA PHE A 219 15.47 23.93 8.92
C PHE A 219 16.76 23.10 8.87
N GLY A 220 17.35 22.93 7.67
CA GLY A 220 18.53 22.10 7.44
C GLY A 220 18.20 20.65 7.12
N LEU A 221 19.03 20.01 6.30
CA LEU A 221 18.78 18.67 5.77
C LEU A 221 18.63 17.61 6.86
N ALA A 222 19.43 17.66 7.93
CA ALA A 222 19.39 16.68 9.02
C ALA A 222 18.12 16.73 9.89
N GLU A 223 17.49 17.90 9.99
CA GLU A 223 16.37 18.15 10.91
C GLU A 223 14.99 18.01 10.24
N VAL A 224 14.93 18.09 8.90
CA VAL A 224 13.66 17.96 8.18
C VAL A 224 13.10 16.55 8.29
N THR A 225 11.80 16.46 8.58
CA THR A 225 11.01 15.24 8.42
C THR A 225 9.73 15.56 7.65
N LEU A 226 9.34 14.66 6.74
CA LEU A 226 8.11 14.73 5.96
C LEU A 226 7.11 13.70 6.48
N ILE A 227 5.85 14.10 6.66
CA ILE A 227 4.73 13.17 6.86
C ILE A 227 3.66 13.35 5.78
N ASP A 228 3.18 12.24 5.22
CA ASP A 228 1.97 12.18 4.39
C ASP A 228 0.83 11.46 5.11
N PRO A 229 -0.23 12.16 5.55
CA PRO A 229 -1.29 11.59 6.38
C PRO A 229 -2.35 10.79 5.60
N THR A 230 -2.26 10.76 4.27
CA THR A 230 -3.13 10.00 3.36
C THR A 230 -2.31 9.46 2.20
N CYS A 231 -1.24 8.74 2.53
CA CYS A 231 -0.15 8.49 1.61
C CYS A 231 -0.48 7.58 0.43
N GLY A 232 -1.61 6.87 0.49
CA GLY A 232 -2.02 5.90 -0.51
C GLY A 232 -0.91 4.90 -0.77
N SER A 233 -0.60 4.67 -2.05
CA SER A 233 0.48 3.80 -2.50
C SER A 233 1.88 4.42 -2.38
N GLY A 234 2.01 5.62 -1.81
CA GLY A 234 3.30 6.23 -1.43
C GLY A 234 3.94 7.15 -2.47
N HIS A 235 3.17 7.82 -3.35
CA HIS A 235 3.73 8.71 -4.38
C HIS A 235 4.63 9.80 -3.79
N PHE A 236 4.08 10.65 -2.92
CA PHE A 236 4.84 11.70 -2.24
C PHE A 236 5.99 11.15 -1.40
N LEU A 237 5.80 9.98 -0.75
CA LEU A 237 6.86 9.34 0.05
C LEU A 237 8.06 8.96 -0.82
N LEU A 238 7.82 8.38 -2.00
CA LEU A 238 8.87 7.99 -2.95
C LEU A 238 9.57 9.22 -3.52
N GLY A 239 8.81 10.26 -3.91
CA GLY A 239 9.38 11.52 -4.38
C GLY A 239 10.26 12.19 -3.33
N ALA A 240 9.79 12.26 -2.08
CA ALA A 240 10.54 12.82 -0.97
C ALA A 240 11.80 12.02 -0.64
N PHE A 241 11.70 10.68 -0.60
CA PHE A 241 12.85 9.80 -0.38
C PHE A 241 13.96 10.06 -1.40
N ARG A 242 13.62 10.09 -2.71
CA ARG A 242 14.60 10.33 -3.78
C ARG A 242 15.24 11.71 -3.68
N ARG A 243 14.45 12.75 -3.36
CA ARG A 243 14.95 14.12 -3.19
C ARG A 243 15.90 14.22 -2.00
N LEU A 244 15.50 13.70 -0.83
CA LEU A 244 16.32 13.69 0.37
C LEU A 244 17.63 12.92 0.14
N LEU A 245 17.57 11.73 -0.47
CA LEU A 245 18.75 10.96 -0.81
C LEU A 245 19.69 11.74 -1.74
N GLY A 246 19.16 12.36 -2.80
CA GLY A 246 19.95 13.18 -3.71
C GLY A 246 20.57 14.42 -3.06
N ARG A 247 19.96 14.98 -2.00
CA ARG A 247 20.55 16.06 -1.19
C ARG A 247 21.66 15.54 -0.30
N TRP A 248 21.44 14.41 0.38
CA TRP A 248 22.45 13.75 1.22
C TRP A 248 23.69 13.35 0.43
N GLN A 249 23.54 12.80 -0.78
CA GLN A 249 24.65 12.48 -1.67
C GLN A 249 25.49 13.70 -2.07
N LYS A 250 24.87 14.88 -2.17
CA LYS A 250 25.58 16.14 -2.50
C LYS A 250 26.29 16.73 -1.29
N GLU A 251 25.66 16.67 -0.11
CA GLU A 251 26.22 17.21 1.13
C GLU A 251 27.34 16.32 1.70
N ALA A 252 27.23 15.00 1.52
CA ALA A 252 28.16 14.00 2.04
C ALA A 252 28.59 12.99 0.96
N PRO A 253 29.30 13.42 -0.10
CA PRO A 253 29.61 12.57 -1.25
C PRO A 253 30.58 11.42 -0.97
N THR A 254 31.31 11.48 0.15
CA THR A 254 32.26 10.42 0.56
C THR A 254 31.64 9.40 1.50
N GLU A 255 30.42 9.61 1.97
CA GLU A 255 29.74 8.68 2.87
C GLU A 255 29.13 7.49 2.11
N ASN A 256 28.96 6.36 2.81
CA ASN A 256 28.35 5.17 2.23
C ASN A 256 26.90 5.46 1.82
N ILE A 257 26.55 5.13 0.58
CA ILE A 257 25.20 5.30 0.04
C ILE A 257 24.13 4.58 0.86
N GLU A 258 24.46 3.45 1.49
CA GLU A 258 23.53 2.75 2.38
C GLU A 258 23.13 3.60 3.59
N ASP A 259 24.08 4.31 4.19
CA ASP A 259 23.82 5.15 5.36
C ASP A 259 23.07 6.43 4.96
N LEU A 260 23.34 6.97 3.77
CA LEU A 260 22.60 8.10 3.22
C LEU A 260 21.15 7.70 2.87
N ALA A 261 20.95 6.53 2.28
CA ALA A 261 19.62 6.01 1.96
C ALA A 261 18.80 5.69 3.22
N ARG A 262 19.42 5.13 4.26
CA ARG A 262 18.75 4.94 5.56
C ARG A 262 18.35 6.27 6.19
N ARG A 263 19.25 7.26 6.23
CA ARG A 263 18.94 8.62 6.72
C ARG A 263 17.75 9.22 5.96
N ALA A 264 17.77 9.18 4.63
CA ALA A 264 16.68 9.68 3.81
C ALA A 264 15.35 8.96 4.10
N LEU A 265 15.37 7.64 4.26
CA LEU A 265 14.17 6.86 4.59
C LEU A 265 13.62 7.17 6.00
N ASP A 266 14.50 7.39 6.98
CA ASP A 266 14.15 7.74 8.37
C ASP A 266 13.53 9.13 8.52
N GLN A 267 13.57 9.94 7.45
CA GLN A 267 12.95 11.26 7.36
C GLN A 267 11.57 11.23 6.70
N VAL A 268 11.14 10.09 6.15
CA VAL A 268 9.89 9.95 5.38
C VAL A 268 8.88 9.12 6.15
N TYR A 269 7.71 9.71 6.42
CA TYR A 269 6.64 9.13 7.21
C TYR A 269 5.33 9.14 6.43
N GLY A 270 4.53 8.09 6.59
CA GLY A 270 3.25 7.96 5.91
C GLY A 270 2.17 7.36 6.79
N VAL A 271 0.93 7.77 6.56
CA VAL A 271 -0.26 7.21 7.18
C VAL A 271 -1.30 7.00 6.08
N ASP A 272 -1.95 5.84 6.09
CA ASP A 272 -3.15 5.62 5.28
C ASP A 272 -4.12 4.68 6.00
N ILE A 273 -5.42 4.88 5.78
CA ILE A 273 -6.46 4.05 6.37
C ILE A 273 -6.54 2.67 5.71
N ASN A 274 -6.13 2.57 4.44
CA ASN A 274 -6.17 1.34 3.67
C ASN A 274 -4.88 0.52 3.90
N PRO A 275 -4.95 -0.64 4.59
CA PRO A 275 -3.78 -1.46 4.87
C PRO A 275 -3.06 -1.95 3.62
N TYR A 276 -3.78 -2.12 2.51
CA TYR A 276 -3.21 -2.58 1.26
C TYR A 276 -2.39 -1.48 0.57
N ALA A 277 -2.86 -0.22 0.63
CA ALA A 277 -2.12 0.93 0.13
C ALA A 277 -0.80 1.13 0.91
N VAL A 278 -0.85 1.01 2.25
CA VAL A 278 0.33 1.01 3.12
C VAL A 278 1.32 -0.09 2.74
N ALA A 279 0.86 -1.32 2.52
CA ALA A 279 1.73 -2.43 2.12
C ALA A 279 2.43 -2.14 0.78
N ILE A 280 1.71 -1.59 -0.22
CA ILE A 280 2.30 -1.15 -1.50
C ILE A 280 3.34 -0.05 -1.28
N ALA A 281 3.01 0.97 -0.48
CA ALA A 281 3.91 2.10 -0.20
C ALA A 281 5.23 1.63 0.43
N ARG A 282 5.14 0.74 1.43
CA ARG A 282 6.33 0.15 2.07
C ARG A 282 7.15 -0.66 1.08
N PHE A 283 6.50 -1.51 0.27
CA PHE A 283 7.19 -2.31 -0.74
C PHE A 283 7.92 -1.45 -1.78
N ARG A 284 7.27 -0.39 -2.26
CA ARG A 284 7.87 0.56 -3.22
C ARG A 284 9.06 1.31 -2.62
N LEU A 285 8.97 1.75 -1.35
CA LEU A 285 10.07 2.40 -0.64
C LEU A 285 11.26 1.44 -0.47
N VAL A 286 11.00 0.18 -0.11
CA VAL A 286 12.03 -0.86 -0.04
C VAL A 286 12.73 -1.01 -1.39
N LEU A 287 11.97 -1.20 -2.49
CA LEU A 287 12.57 -1.36 -3.81
C LEU A 287 13.41 -0.14 -4.21
N ALA A 288 12.89 1.07 -3.99
CA ALA A 288 13.63 2.30 -4.28
C ALA A 288 14.92 2.42 -3.49
N LEU A 289 14.94 1.99 -2.22
CA LEU A 289 16.16 1.93 -1.42
C LEU A 289 17.14 0.92 -2.01
N LEU A 290 16.69 -0.31 -2.29
CA LEU A 290 17.55 -1.37 -2.83
C LEU A 290 18.16 -1.00 -4.17
N ASP A 291 17.38 -0.36 -5.06
CA ASP A 291 17.87 0.17 -6.32
C ASP A 291 18.97 1.22 -6.09
N ALA A 292 18.72 2.17 -5.19
CA ALA A 292 19.66 3.23 -4.88
C ALA A 292 21.00 2.74 -4.33
N VAL A 293 20.99 1.67 -3.53
CA VAL A 293 22.20 1.07 -2.94
C VAL A 293 22.81 -0.05 -3.80
N GLY A 294 22.17 -0.41 -4.92
CA GLY A 294 22.66 -1.45 -5.82
C GLY A 294 22.53 -2.89 -5.30
N ILE A 295 21.70 -3.14 -4.29
CA ILE A 295 21.44 -4.49 -3.80
C ILE A 295 20.50 -5.19 -4.79
N LYS A 296 20.93 -6.32 -5.34
CA LYS A 296 20.15 -7.08 -6.33
C LYS A 296 19.52 -8.37 -5.79
N ARG A 297 19.62 -8.65 -4.48
CA ARG A 297 19.06 -9.86 -3.86
C ARG A 297 18.44 -9.56 -2.51
N LEU A 298 17.18 -9.94 -2.32
CA LEU A 298 16.49 -9.70 -1.04
C LEU A 298 17.10 -10.49 0.12
N GLU A 299 17.70 -11.65 -0.12
CA GLU A 299 18.36 -12.44 0.93
C GLU A 299 19.54 -11.70 1.57
N ARG A 300 20.11 -10.73 0.86
CA ARG A 300 21.21 -9.88 1.32
C ARG A 300 20.75 -8.48 1.71
N ALA A 301 19.46 -8.18 1.57
CA ALA A 301 18.93 -6.88 1.89
C ALA A 301 18.93 -6.66 3.41
N PRO A 302 19.22 -5.42 3.88
CA PRO A 302 19.05 -5.08 5.28
C PRO A 302 17.56 -5.18 5.69
N ASP A 303 17.30 -5.29 7.00
CA ASP A 303 15.93 -5.19 7.52
C ASP A 303 15.44 -3.74 7.42
N ILE A 304 14.81 -3.42 6.29
CA ILE A 304 14.28 -2.08 5.98
C ILE A 304 12.86 -1.99 6.51
N ARG A 305 12.60 -0.99 7.36
CA ARG A 305 11.28 -0.74 7.95
C ARG A 305 10.82 0.69 7.68
N PRO A 306 10.17 0.95 6.53
CA PRO A 306 9.68 2.28 6.22
C PRO A 306 8.67 2.77 7.27
N ASN A 307 8.71 4.06 7.62
CA ASN A 307 7.84 4.66 8.64
C ASN A 307 6.42 4.96 8.12
N VAL A 308 5.79 3.96 7.50
CA VAL A 308 4.42 4.06 6.97
C VAL A 308 3.49 3.24 7.86
N VAL A 309 2.36 3.76 8.30
CA VAL A 309 1.45 3.06 9.25
C VAL A 309 0.00 3.03 8.77
N VAL A 310 -0.72 1.98 9.17
CA VAL A 310 -2.17 1.87 8.94
C VAL A 310 -2.89 2.57 10.09
N ALA A 311 -3.51 3.71 9.80
CA ALA A 311 -4.27 4.46 10.78
C ALA A 311 -5.27 5.42 10.14
N ASP A 312 -6.25 5.83 10.95
CA ASP A 312 -7.11 6.95 10.63
C ASP A 312 -6.42 8.24 11.08
N SER A 313 -6.03 9.08 10.11
CA SER A 313 -5.34 10.35 10.36
C SER A 313 -6.24 11.46 10.91
N LEU A 314 -7.57 11.27 10.89
CA LEU A 314 -8.55 12.23 11.41
C LEU A 314 -8.98 11.92 12.85
N LEU A 315 -8.71 10.72 13.37
CA LEU A 315 -9.07 10.34 14.74
C LEU A 315 -8.18 11.02 15.78
N HIS A 316 -8.51 12.27 16.09
CA HIS A 316 -8.05 13.00 17.27
C HIS A 316 -8.95 12.68 18.47
N ARG A 317 -8.40 12.23 19.61
CA ARG A 317 -9.15 12.35 20.88
C ARG A 317 -8.27 12.65 22.09
N PHE A 318 -8.66 13.72 22.77
CA PHE A 318 -8.29 14.06 24.13
C PHE A 318 -8.46 12.85 25.05
N GLY A 319 -7.36 12.43 25.67
CA GLY A 319 -7.37 11.57 26.85
C GLY A 319 -7.77 10.11 26.62
N THR A 320 -6.81 9.24 26.27
CA THR A 320 -6.62 7.94 26.96
C THR A 320 -5.32 7.28 26.47
N LYS A 321 -4.47 6.88 27.42
CA LYS A 321 -3.24 6.12 27.15
C LYS A 321 -3.63 4.72 26.68
N ALA A 322 -3.26 4.35 25.46
CA ALA A 322 -3.31 2.97 25.00
C ALA A 322 -2.03 2.64 24.22
N ASN A 323 -1.47 1.46 24.50
CA ASN A 323 -0.25 0.91 23.93
C ASN A 323 -0.30 0.90 22.39
N ALA A 324 0.35 1.86 21.76
CA ALA A 324 0.65 1.89 20.34
C ALA A 324 2.17 2.03 20.17
N ARG A 325 2.75 1.39 19.14
CA ARG A 325 4.00 1.90 18.57
C ARG A 325 3.66 3.25 17.98
N SER A 326 3.89 4.25 18.80
CA SER A 326 3.55 5.62 18.56
C SER A 326 4.60 6.21 17.63
N LEU A 327 4.17 7.01 16.65
CA LEU A 327 5.05 7.91 15.89
C LEU A 327 5.64 9.04 16.78
N SER A 328 5.54 8.92 18.11
CA SER A 328 5.80 10.00 19.09
C SER A 328 7.26 10.29 19.41
N ASP A 329 8.21 9.48 18.95
CA ASP A 329 9.60 9.66 19.39
C ASP A 329 10.32 10.80 18.64
N LYS A 330 9.68 11.44 17.64
CA LYS A 330 10.11 12.73 17.08
C LYS A 330 9.01 13.80 17.25
N PRO A 331 9.15 14.73 18.20
CA PRO A 331 8.08 15.67 18.55
C PRO A 331 7.89 16.86 17.57
N ARG A 332 8.58 16.88 16.43
CA ARG A 332 8.51 17.97 15.44
C ARG A 332 8.43 17.42 14.03
N TRP A 333 7.22 17.40 13.48
CA TRP A 333 7.01 17.28 12.04
C TRP A 333 7.33 18.64 11.41
N THR A 334 8.28 18.65 10.49
CA THR A 334 8.70 19.88 9.83
C THR A 334 7.81 20.19 8.62
N MET A 335 7.19 19.15 8.03
CA MET A 335 6.33 19.31 6.86
C MET A 335 5.23 18.23 6.76
N ILE A 336 4.04 18.65 6.32
CA ILE A 336 2.89 17.79 6.00
C ILE A 336 2.60 17.94 4.50
N CYS A 337 2.54 16.84 3.75
CA CYS A 337 2.18 16.82 2.32
C CYS A 337 1.17 15.71 2.05
N GLY A 338 0.22 15.89 1.12
CA GLY A 338 -0.69 14.81 0.73
C GLY A 338 -1.77 15.28 -0.24
N GLY A 339 -2.32 14.36 -1.03
CA GLY A 339 -3.53 14.60 -1.83
C GLY A 339 -4.76 14.16 -1.04
N GLU A 340 -5.68 15.08 -0.76
CA GLU A 340 -6.91 14.75 -0.02
C GLU A 340 -7.89 13.92 -0.88
N THR A 341 -8.56 12.95 -0.25
CA THR A 341 -9.68 12.23 -0.87
C THR A 341 -10.95 13.09 -0.80
N ASN A 342 -11.48 13.53 -1.95
CA ASN A 342 -12.77 14.21 -2.02
C ASN A 342 -13.93 13.22 -1.87
N SER A 343 -14.38 12.94 -0.64
CA SER A 343 -15.66 12.25 -0.42
C SER A 343 -16.79 13.27 -0.32
N SER A 344 -17.59 13.38 -1.38
CA SER A 344 -18.81 14.20 -1.43
C SER A 344 -19.94 13.56 -0.62
N ALA A 345 -19.80 13.56 0.71
CA ALA A 345 -20.88 13.20 1.62
C ALA A 345 -20.87 14.07 2.89
N LEU A 346 -20.75 15.39 2.72
CA LEU A 346 -21.22 16.34 3.72
C LEU A 346 -22.38 17.14 3.12
N ARG A 347 -23.61 16.74 3.48
CA ARG A 347 -24.77 17.64 3.35
C ARG A 347 -24.52 18.82 4.29
N VAL A 348 -24.14 19.96 3.73
CA VAL A 348 -24.14 21.23 4.46
C VAL A 348 -25.62 21.54 4.74
N ALA A 349 -26.02 21.40 6.00
CA ALA A 349 -27.23 22.01 6.50
C ALA A 349 -27.07 23.52 6.35
N ALA A 350 -27.86 24.12 5.47
CA ALA A 350 -27.93 25.57 5.32
C ALA A 350 -28.39 26.18 6.65
N PRO A 351 -27.69 27.20 7.18
CA PRO A 351 -28.27 28.02 8.23
C PRO A 351 -29.43 28.82 7.63
N SER A 352 -30.59 28.68 8.27
CA SER A 352 -31.82 29.42 8.02
C SER A 352 -31.58 30.92 7.88
N SER A 353 -31.94 31.48 6.73
CA SER A 353 -32.07 32.91 6.54
C SER A 353 -33.37 33.40 7.21
N ALA A 354 -33.23 34.31 8.17
CA ALA A 354 -34.33 35.16 8.59
C ALA A 354 -33.84 36.60 8.75
N CYS A 355 -34.63 37.50 8.16
CA CYS A 355 -34.70 38.95 8.30
C CYS A 355 -33.67 39.85 7.57
N SER A 356 -34.18 40.45 6.49
CA SER A 356 -33.90 41.81 6.01
C SER A 356 -34.05 42.86 7.13
N PRO A 357 -33.46 44.07 6.98
CA PRO A 357 -34.20 45.13 6.28
C PRO A 357 -33.35 46.07 5.39
N SER A 358 -34.09 46.83 4.59
CA SER A 358 -33.73 47.90 3.64
C SER A 358 -33.11 49.17 4.25
N ALA A 359 -32.29 49.88 3.44
CA ALA A 359 -32.17 51.36 3.26
C ALA A 359 -30.70 51.73 2.93
N SER A 360 -30.33 52.06 1.69
CA SER A 360 -30.34 53.39 1.03
C SER A 360 -29.39 54.46 1.63
N THR A 361 -28.33 54.76 0.86
CA THR A 361 -27.71 56.08 0.56
C THR A 361 -27.22 57.07 1.63
N ARG A 362 -26.04 57.64 1.28
CA ARG A 362 -25.49 59.00 1.49
C ARG A 362 -24.51 59.29 2.64
N SER A 363 -23.37 59.84 2.19
CA SER A 363 -22.72 61.09 2.64
C SER A 363 -21.65 61.07 3.75
N SER A 364 -20.47 61.52 3.32
CA SER A 364 -19.60 62.56 3.93
C SER A 364 -18.79 62.31 5.22
N ALA A 365 -17.48 62.57 5.04
CA ALA A 365 -16.65 63.48 5.81
C ALA A 365 -15.91 63.00 7.09
N THR A 366 -14.59 63.14 6.97
CA THR A 366 -13.61 63.70 7.94
C THR A 366 -13.02 62.88 9.09
N ARG A 367 -11.68 62.79 8.99
CA ARG A 367 -10.61 63.08 9.98
C ARG A 367 -10.32 62.11 11.15
N HIS A 368 -9.07 61.64 11.10
CA HIS A 368 -8.04 61.56 12.15
C HIS A 368 -8.37 60.84 13.46
N SER A 369 -7.61 59.77 13.76
CA SER A 369 -6.54 59.85 14.76
C SER A 369 -5.70 58.57 14.79
N SER A 370 -4.43 58.78 15.08
CA SER A 370 -3.39 57.80 15.27
C SER A 370 -3.55 57.05 16.60
N GLN A 371 -3.20 55.76 16.62
CA GLN A 371 -2.57 55.15 17.80
C GLN A 371 -1.82 53.87 17.41
N ARG A 372 -0.48 53.95 17.49
CA ARG A 372 0.42 52.80 17.58
C ARG A 372 0.21 52.09 18.92
N LYS A 373 0.18 50.74 18.91
CA LYS A 373 0.62 49.85 20.01
C LYS A 373 0.90 48.46 19.42
N THR A 374 2.16 48.19 19.09
CA THR A 374 3.11 47.33 19.84
C THR A 374 2.90 45.83 19.61
N ALA A 375 3.85 45.24 18.90
CA ALA A 375 4.04 43.81 18.72
C ALA A 375 4.18 43.09 20.06
N ARG A 376 3.49 41.95 20.21
CA ARG A 376 3.77 40.96 21.25
C ARG A 376 3.94 39.61 20.57
N SER A 377 5.16 39.10 20.67
CA SER A 377 5.59 37.78 20.22
C SER A 377 4.76 36.67 20.89
N GLY A 378 3.89 36.01 20.11
CA GLY A 378 3.24 34.77 20.51
C GLY A 378 4.07 33.57 20.06
N ARG A 379 4.71 32.88 21.01
CA ARG A 379 5.24 31.52 20.80
C ARG A 379 4.08 30.62 20.34
N SER A 380 4.13 30.16 19.10
CA SER A 380 3.23 29.12 18.60
C SER A 380 3.59 27.79 19.26
N SER A 381 2.67 27.26 20.07
CA SER A 381 2.74 25.91 20.64
C SER A 381 2.65 24.88 19.52
N SER A 382 3.72 24.13 19.28
CA SER A 382 3.75 22.99 18.35
C SER A 382 2.75 21.93 18.81
N LYS A 383 1.69 21.68 18.02
CA LYS A 383 0.71 20.62 18.26
C LYS A 383 1.22 19.31 17.65
N CYS A 384 1.35 18.26 18.48
CA CYS A 384 1.71 16.92 18.04
C CYS A 384 0.49 16.19 17.47
N ILE A 385 0.67 15.50 16.34
CA ILE A 385 -0.32 14.57 15.76
C ILE A 385 -0.22 13.24 16.50
N GLY A 386 -1.31 12.82 17.16
CA GLY A 386 -1.43 11.49 17.76
C GLY A 386 -2.14 10.55 16.79
N VAL A 387 -1.57 9.36 16.54
CA VAL A 387 -2.09 8.38 15.58
C VAL A 387 -2.54 7.11 16.32
N ARG A 388 -3.75 6.61 16.03
CA ARG A 388 -4.28 5.37 16.63
C ARG A 388 -4.19 4.22 15.62
N PRO A 389 -3.67 3.04 16.00
CA PRO A 389 -3.72 1.87 15.15
C PRO A 389 -5.18 1.48 14.86
N VAL A 390 -5.51 1.35 13.58
CA VAL A 390 -6.75 0.69 13.15
C VAL A 390 -6.47 -0.81 13.14
N ASN A 391 -7.34 -1.61 13.78
CA ASN A 391 -7.20 -3.07 13.73
C ASN A 391 -7.23 -3.51 12.26
N SER A 392 -6.15 -4.13 11.78
CA SER A 392 -6.08 -4.65 10.42
C SER A 392 -7.06 -5.83 10.29
N HIS A 393 -8.14 -5.64 9.55
CA HIS A 393 -9.23 -6.60 9.33
C HIS A 393 -8.84 -7.87 8.52
N TRP A 394 -7.54 -8.11 8.32
CA TRP A 394 -7.00 -9.35 7.74
C TRP A 394 -6.55 -10.35 8.83
N GLN A 395 -6.69 -9.99 10.10
CA GLN A 395 -6.47 -10.95 11.19
C GLN A 395 -7.57 -12.02 11.15
N LEU A 396 -7.18 -13.24 10.74
CA LEU A 396 -7.97 -14.42 10.99
C LEU A 396 -8.27 -14.51 12.51
N PRO A 397 -9.48 -14.89 12.92
CA PRO A 397 -9.72 -15.24 14.32
C PRO A 397 -8.72 -16.35 14.71
N SER A 398 -8.26 -16.30 15.96
CA SER A 398 -7.23 -17.18 16.54
C SER A 398 -7.32 -18.63 16.05
N ARG A 399 -6.15 -19.24 15.78
CA ARG A 399 -5.90 -20.56 15.15
C ARG A 399 -6.68 -21.81 15.64
N SER A 400 -7.69 -21.70 16.50
CA SER A 400 -8.48 -22.84 16.98
C SER A 400 -9.52 -23.39 15.98
N ALA A 401 -9.83 -22.69 14.89
CA ALA A 401 -10.91 -23.09 13.98
C ALA A 401 -10.47 -23.82 12.69
N PHE A 402 -9.17 -23.95 12.40
CA PHE A 402 -8.68 -24.44 11.09
C PHE A 402 -7.63 -25.56 11.13
N SER A 403 -7.35 -26.19 12.27
CA SER A 403 -6.49 -27.39 12.31
C SER A 403 -7.07 -28.48 13.20
N ASN A 404 -7.63 -29.52 12.59
CA ASN A 404 -7.69 -30.85 13.19
C ASN A 404 -7.60 -31.89 12.07
N SER A 405 -6.38 -32.07 11.57
CA SER A 405 -5.93 -33.35 11.03
C SER A 405 -4.63 -33.67 11.77
N ARG A 406 -4.75 -34.33 12.92
CA ARG A 406 -3.62 -35.02 13.55
C ARG A 406 -3.24 -36.17 12.63
N ALA A 407 -2.01 -36.15 12.10
CA ALA A 407 -1.29 -37.36 11.75
C ALA A 407 -0.13 -37.49 12.76
N PRO A 408 0.18 -38.70 13.24
CA PRO A 408 1.05 -38.90 14.39
C PRO A 408 2.50 -38.58 14.03
N ALA A 409 3.17 -37.88 14.94
CA ALA A 409 4.61 -37.81 14.97
C ALA A 409 5.11 -39.15 15.50
N ASP A 410 5.80 -39.91 14.65
CA ASP A 410 6.76 -40.90 15.10
C ASP A 410 8.13 -40.61 14.50
N SER A 411 9.10 -40.72 15.40
CA SER A 411 10.54 -40.57 15.28
C SER A 411 11.16 -41.20 14.04
N LEU A 412 12.24 -40.59 13.54
CA LEU A 412 13.56 -41.23 13.48
C LEU A 412 14.66 -40.21 13.13
N ALA A 413 15.85 -40.53 13.63
CA ALA A 413 17.09 -39.77 13.64
C ALA A 413 17.71 -39.53 12.25
#